data_AF-A0A9P7PWQ4-F1
#
_entry.id   AF-A0A9P7PWQ4-F1
#
_cell.length_a   1.000
_cell.length_b   1.000
_cell.length_c   1.000
_cell.angle_alpha   90.00
_cell.angle_beta   90.00
_cell.angle_gamma   90.00
#
_symmetry.space_group_name_H-M   'P 1'
#
loop_
_entity.id
_entity.type
_entity.pdbx_description
1 polymer ?
#
loop_
_entity_poly.entity_id
_entity_poly.type
_entity_poly.pdbx_seq_one_letter_code
_entity_poly.pdbx_strand_id
1 'polypeptide(L)'
;MYHALACRIVFALGGHRLTVTVPRHRGMTIQEHEDRHLRMLFWLCYVFDKDIALRTSQPPIIADQFCDLTLPDGYDEYRFKCRIRSPTSGQVPDPWLPGDLRLSMIKSKTLETLYSCSSLRMSDAELLKTIRELDEELEGWRTSIPEAFSPSLSIRKDVKLAQDASISQNMLLIVLHMDYHYLLNTIHCASGRCTYGDRDPNQAFSFGVQSSFEISVEASRSTLIFLSATASRVAGEAFWFFIFYPLSALMTLFFNILQNPGHSLAIHDMNLLSKASQIIRSMPIRRVTSYETEYLGNMDKLVAELSRLSHCAIERHLAENLPC
;
A
#
# COMPACT_ATOMS: atom_id res chain seq x y z
N MET A 1 20.39 -1.23 1.96
CA MET A 1 21.70 -1.47 1.32
C MET A 1 21.59 -2.35 0.06
N TYR A 2 21.16 -3.62 0.16
CA TYR A 2 21.12 -4.53 -1.00
C TYR A 2 20.21 -4.05 -2.15
N HIS A 3 19.04 -3.50 -1.83
CA HIS A 3 18.12 -2.95 -2.82
C HIS A 3 18.74 -1.81 -3.64
N ALA A 4 19.46 -0.90 -2.98
CA ALA A 4 20.17 0.19 -3.66
C ALA A 4 21.24 -0.32 -4.63
N LEU A 5 21.99 -1.36 -4.24
CA LEU A 5 22.98 -1.98 -5.11
C LEU A 5 22.31 -2.65 -6.33
N ALA A 6 21.20 -3.37 -6.12
CA ALA A 6 20.43 -3.98 -7.21
C ALA A 6 19.95 -2.93 -8.23
N CYS A 7 19.39 -1.81 -7.75
CA CYS A 7 18.98 -0.70 -8.61
C CYS A 7 20.16 -0.18 -9.45
N ARG A 8 21.32 0.06 -8.83
CA ARG A 8 22.51 0.54 -9.56
C ARG A 8 23.03 -0.46 -10.59
N ILE A 9 23.01 -1.77 -10.29
CA ILE A 9 23.43 -2.81 -11.24
C ILE A 9 22.49 -2.84 -12.45
N VAL A 10 21.18 -2.83 -12.23
CA VAL A 10 20.21 -2.80 -13.33
C VAL A 10 20.38 -1.55 -14.20
N PHE A 11 20.68 -0.41 -13.58
CA PHE A 11 20.98 0.82 -14.31
C PHE A 11 22.25 0.71 -15.15
N ALA A 12 23.34 0.16 -14.57
CA ALA A 12 24.60 -0.05 -15.26
C ALA A 12 24.46 -0.98 -16.48
N LEU A 13 23.54 -1.95 -16.40
CA LEU A 13 23.21 -2.86 -17.49
C LEU A 13 22.22 -2.26 -18.51
N GLY A 14 21.66 -1.09 -18.25
CA GLY A 14 20.76 -0.39 -19.18
C GLY A 14 19.27 -0.75 -19.06
N GLY A 15 18.85 -1.52 -18.05
CA GLY A 15 17.46 -1.99 -17.91
C GLY A 15 16.39 -0.89 -17.85
N HIS A 16 16.78 0.29 -17.36
CA HIS A 16 15.93 1.48 -17.28
C HIS A 16 15.58 2.11 -18.64
N ARG A 17 16.25 1.74 -19.73
CA ARG A 17 16.05 2.29 -21.09
C ARG A 17 15.49 1.28 -22.09
N LEU A 18 15.47 0.00 -21.73
CA LEU A 18 15.09 -1.07 -22.65
C LEU A 18 13.57 -1.13 -22.81
N THR A 19 13.09 -1.01 -24.04
CA THR A 19 11.73 -1.43 -24.42
C THR A 19 11.83 -2.74 -25.17
N VAL A 20 11.17 -3.77 -24.64
CA VAL A 20 11.27 -5.14 -25.18
C VAL A 20 9.95 -5.49 -25.83
N THR A 21 9.97 -5.56 -27.16
CA THR A 21 8.83 -6.05 -27.95
C THR A 21 8.93 -7.57 -28.10
N VAL A 22 7.88 -8.29 -27.72
CA VAL A 22 7.88 -9.76 -27.82
C VAL A 22 7.50 -10.16 -29.26
N PRO A 23 8.36 -10.90 -30.00
CA PRO A 23 8.03 -11.35 -31.34
C PRO A 23 6.82 -12.28 -31.34
N ARG A 24 5.78 -11.96 -32.12
CA ARG A 24 4.54 -12.76 -32.20
C ARG A 24 4.65 -14.00 -33.09
N HIS A 25 5.60 -14.02 -34.02
CA HIS A 25 5.67 -15.01 -35.11
C HIS A 25 6.95 -15.85 -35.12
N ARG A 26 7.84 -15.66 -34.15
CA ARG A 26 9.08 -16.44 -34.00
C ARG A 26 9.46 -16.60 -32.52
N GLY A 27 10.31 -17.58 -32.23
CA GLY A 27 10.95 -17.67 -30.93
C GLY A 27 11.89 -16.49 -30.67
N MET A 28 12.06 -16.12 -29.40
CA MET A 28 13.04 -15.12 -29.00
C MET A 28 14.46 -15.68 -29.14
N THR A 29 15.37 -14.82 -29.59
CA THR A 29 16.82 -15.03 -29.53
C THR A 29 17.32 -14.98 -28.09
N ILE A 30 18.54 -15.48 -27.83
CA ILE A 30 19.16 -15.42 -26.50
C ILE A 30 19.24 -13.97 -25.99
N GLN A 31 19.64 -13.04 -26.85
CA GLN A 31 19.72 -11.63 -26.51
C GLN A 31 18.34 -11.03 -26.15
N GLU A 32 17.29 -11.32 -26.92
CA GLU A 32 15.92 -10.87 -26.60
C GLU A 32 15.42 -11.46 -25.26
N HIS A 33 15.84 -12.69 -24.92
CA HIS A 33 15.58 -13.28 -23.62
C HIS A 33 16.31 -12.55 -22.47
N GLU A 34 17.59 -12.23 -22.67
CA GLU A 34 18.40 -11.48 -21.70
C GLU A 34 17.84 -10.07 -21.47
N ASP A 35 17.50 -9.35 -22.55
CA ASP A 35 16.90 -8.01 -22.50
C ASP A 35 15.55 -8.03 -21.77
N ARG A 36 14.69 -9.02 -22.06
CA ARG A 36 13.42 -9.21 -21.34
C ARG A 36 13.65 -9.44 -19.86
N HIS A 37 14.62 -10.28 -19.51
CA HIS A 37 14.94 -10.58 -18.12
C HIS A 37 15.48 -9.35 -17.38
N LEU A 38 16.36 -8.59 -18.02
CA LEU A 38 16.90 -7.35 -17.45
C LEU A 38 15.81 -6.29 -17.27
N ARG A 39 14.91 -6.12 -18.26
CA ARG A 39 13.76 -5.21 -18.15
C ARG A 39 12.81 -5.62 -17.02
N MET A 40 12.61 -6.91 -16.80
CA MET A 40 11.85 -7.42 -15.66
C MET A 40 12.53 -7.08 -14.33
N LEU A 41 13.86 -7.26 -14.22
CA LEU A 41 14.60 -6.90 -13.01
C LEU A 41 14.53 -5.40 -12.73
N PHE A 42 14.52 -4.55 -13.77
CA PHE A 42 14.23 -3.13 -13.64
C PHE A 42 12.87 -2.87 -13.04
N TRP A 43 11.81 -3.46 -13.57
CA TRP A 43 10.48 -3.28 -13.03
C TRP A 43 10.34 -3.77 -11.59
N LEU A 44 11.00 -4.88 -11.24
CA LEU A 44 11.03 -5.37 -9.88
C LEU A 44 11.73 -4.37 -8.94
N CYS A 45 12.88 -3.83 -9.36
CA CYS A 45 13.58 -2.80 -8.61
C CYS A 45 12.72 -1.53 -8.47
N TYR A 46 12.07 -1.10 -9.55
CA TYR A 46 11.20 0.07 -9.56
C TYR A 46 10.05 -0.06 -8.56
N VAL A 47 9.29 -1.16 -8.58
CA VAL A 47 8.18 -1.41 -7.65
C VAL A 47 8.66 -1.33 -6.20
N PHE A 48 9.72 -2.08 -5.87
CA PHE A 48 10.25 -2.09 -4.50
C PHE A 48 10.82 -0.75 -4.06
N ASP A 49 11.44 0.01 -4.96
CA ASP A 49 11.99 1.33 -4.62
C ASP A 49 10.87 2.27 -4.18
N LYS A 50 9.75 2.32 -4.92
CA LYS A 50 8.61 3.18 -4.57
C LYS A 50 7.90 2.70 -3.30
N ASP A 51 7.80 1.39 -3.10
CA ASP A 51 7.26 0.82 -1.87
C ASP A 51 8.13 1.15 -0.66
N ILE A 52 9.44 0.94 -0.75
CA ILE A 52 10.37 1.22 0.35
C ILE A 52 10.37 2.71 0.67
N ALA A 53 10.43 3.57 -0.35
CA ALA A 53 10.42 5.02 -0.18
C ALA A 53 9.16 5.49 0.56
N LEU A 54 7.97 5.05 0.14
CA LEU A 54 6.72 5.39 0.83
C LEU A 54 6.68 4.88 2.27
N ARG A 55 7.10 3.63 2.51
CA ARG A 55 7.00 3.00 3.84
C ARG A 55 7.99 3.55 4.85
N THR A 56 9.14 4.01 4.38
CA THR A 56 10.23 4.50 5.24
C THR A 56 10.32 6.03 5.26
N SER A 57 9.50 6.72 4.45
CA SER A 57 9.60 8.16 4.22
C SER A 57 11.02 8.60 3.79
N GLN A 58 11.75 7.70 3.12
CA GLN A 58 13.06 7.97 2.55
C GLN A 58 12.91 8.29 1.06
N PRO A 59 13.81 9.10 0.48
CA PRO A 59 13.75 9.39 -0.95
C PRO A 59 13.95 8.11 -1.78
N PRO A 60 13.22 7.95 -2.90
CA PRO A 60 13.43 6.85 -3.83
C PRO A 60 14.81 6.96 -4.49
N ILE A 61 15.39 5.82 -4.84
CA ILE A 61 16.69 5.70 -5.50
C ILE A 61 16.53 5.90 -7.01
N ILE A 62 15.43 5.41 -7.57
CA ILE A 62 15.11 5.49 -8.99
C ILE A 62 14.30 6.76 -9.22
N ALA A 63 14.85 7.66 -10.01
CA ALA A 63 14.22 8.90 -10.42
C ALA A 63 13.59 8.72 -11.81
N ASP A 64 12.29 8.98 -11.91
CA ASP A 64 11.45 8.61 -13.06
C ASP A 64 11.89 9.32 -14.34
N GLN A 65 12.38 10.56 -14.24
CA GLN A 65 12.86 11.35 -15.38
C GLN A 65 14.06 10.73 -16.11
N PHE A 66 14.73 9.75 -15.51
CA PHE A 66 15.84 9.01 -16.14
C PHE A 66 15.42 7.63 -16.64
N CYS A 67 14.14 7.29 -16.61
CA CYS A 67 13.64 5.95 -16.95
C CYS A 67 12.68 6.00 -18.13
N ASP A 68 12.78 5.00 -19.00
CA ASP A 68 11.69 4.62 -19.89
C ASP A 68 10.70 3.77 -19.06
N LEU A 69 9.54 4.35 -18.75
CA LEU A 69 8.46 3.70 -18.00
C LEU A 69 7.34 3.16 -18.90
N THR A 70 7.61 2.94 -20.20
CA THR A 70 6.63 2.28 -21.08
C THR A 70 6.37 0.86 -20.59
N LEU A 71 5.08 0.59 -20.31
CA LEU A 71 4.61 -0.70 -19.81
C LEU A 71 4.95 -1.84 -20.79
N PRO A 72 5.21 -3.05 -20.30
CA PRO A 72 5.41 -4.21 -21.17
C PRO A 72 4.22 -4.47 -22.11
N ASP A 73 4.51 -4.97 -23.31
CA ASP A 73 3.47 -5.33 -24.28
C ASP A 73 2.47 -6.34 -23.68
N GLY A 74 1.18 -6.02 -23.75
CA GLY A 74 0.11 -6.87 -23.22
C GLY A 74 0.02 -6.93 -21.69
N TYR A 75 0.66 -5.98 -20.98
CA TYR A 75 0.69 -5.96 -19.51
C TYR A 75 -0.70 -6.17 -18.87
N ASP A 76 -1.70 -5.40 -19.28
CA ASP A 76 -3.05 -5.47 -18.72
C ASP A 76 -3.74 -6.82 -19.03
N GLU A 77 -3.48 -7.40 -20.20
CA GLU A 77 -4.08 -8.67 -20.61
C GLU A 77 -3.51 -9.86 -19.84
N TYR A 78 -2.21 -9.87 -19.56
CA TYR A 78 -1.53 -11.03 -18.97
C TYR A 78 -1.50 -11.00 -17.44
N ARG A 79 -1.59 -9.81 -16.83
CA ARG A 79 -1.50 -9.66 -15.37
C ARG A 79 -2.59 -10.38 -14.60
N PHE A 80 -3.83 -10.34 -15.09
CA PHE A 80 -5.01 -10.90 -14.41
C PHE A 80 -5.37 -12.34 -14.85
N LYS A 81 -4.63 -12.93 -15.80
CA LYS A 81 -4.91 -14.29 -16.30
C LYS A 81 -4.41 -15.37 -15.34
N CYS A 82 -5.20 -16.45 -15.20
CA CYS A 82 -4.78 -17.67 -14.53
C CYS A 82 -3.52 -18.25 -15.18
N ARG A 83 -2.46 -18.40 -14.39
CA ARG A 83 -1.23 -19.05 -14.85
C ARG A 83 -1.41 -20.57 -14.79
N ILE A 84 -2.01 -21.14 -15.83
CA ILE A 84 -1.89 -22.58 -16.05
C ILE A 84 -0.47 -22.80 -16.56
N ARG A 85 0.41 -23.39 -15.73
CA ARG A 85 1.70 -23.92 -16.22
C ARG A 85 1.38 -25.01 -17.23
N SER A 86 1.41 -24.69 -18.52
CA SER A 86 1.44 -25.73 -19.55
C SER A 86 2.88 -26.24 -19.66
N PRO A 87 3.15 -27.54 -19.40
CA PRO A 87 4.48 -28.11 -19.60
C PRO A 87 4.91 -28.12 -21.07
N THR A 88 3.98 -27.89 -22.00
CA THR A 88 4.18 -28.08 -23.45
C THR A 88 4.33 -26.78 -24.24
N SER A 89 4.04 -25.62 -23.67
CA SER A 89 4.36 -24.35 -24.32
C SER A 89 5.71 -23.88 -23.80
N GLY A 90 6.71 -23.74 -24.67
CA GLY A 90 7.97 -23.04 -24.37
C GLY A 90 7.79 -21.55 -24.04
N GLN A 91 6.59 -21.14 -23.61
CA GLN A 91 6.27 -19.82 -23.09
C GLN A 91 6.85 -19.72 -21.69
N VAL A 92 7.95 -18.97 -21.57
CA VAL A 92 8.50 -18.52 -20.29
C VAL A 92 7.35 -17.89 -19.49
N PRO A 93 7.05 -18.38 -18.27
CA PRO A 93 6.01 -17.80 -17.44
C PRO A 93 6.23 -16.31 -17.32
N ASP A 94 5.22 -15.51 -17.66
CA ASP A 94 5.32 -14.07 -17.52
C ASP A 94 5.64 -13.75 -16.05
N PRO A 95 6.66 -12.97 -15.72
CA PRO A 95 7.10 -12.84 -14.34
C PRO A 95 6.02 -12.21 -13.45
N TRP A 96 5.90 -12.71 -12.23
CA TRP A 96 4.98 -12.13 -11.25
C TRP A 96 5.69 -10.98 -10.54
N LEU A 97 5.25 -9.76 -10.83
CA LEU A 97 5.67 -8.59 -10.05
C LEU A 97 4.80 -8.52 -8.78
N PRO A 98 5.40 -8.26 -7.60
CA PRO A 98 4.70 -8.21 -6.31
C PRO A 98 3.80 -6.99 -6.13
N GLY A 99 3.52 -6.24 -7.20
CA GLY A 99 2.77 -4.99 -7.25
C GLY A 99 2.30 -4.68 -8.68
N ASP A 100 1.51 -3.62 -8.84
CA ASP A 100 1.04 -3.13 -10.14
C ASP A 100 1.94 -1.96 -10.62
N LEU A 101 2.37 -1.99 -11.88
CA LEU A 101 3.31 -1.01 -12.42
C LEU A 101 2.69 0.37 -12.53
N ARG A 102 1.42 0.45 -12.97
CA ARG A 102 0.69 1.71 -13.07
C ARG A 102 0.51 2.31 -11.69
N LEU A 103 0.14 1.49 -10.70
CA LEU A 103 0.06 1.94 -9.31
C LEU A 103 1.41 2.39 -8.76
N SER A 104 2.50 1.73 -9.12
CA SER A 104 3.85 2.12 -8.69
C SER A 104 4.28 3.48 -9.24
N MET A 105 3.80 3.86 -10.44
CA MET A 105 3.98 5.21 -10.97
C MET A 105 3.18 6.24 -10.18
N ILE A 106 1.93 5.94 -9.79
CA ILE A 106 1.13 6.80 -8.91
C ILE A 106 1.83 6.96 -7.55
N LYS A 107 2.36 5.87 -6.96
CA LYS A 107 3.17 5.90 -5.73
C LYS A 107 4.36 6.85 -5.84
N SER A 108 5.07 6.80 -6.97
CA SER A 108 6.19 7.71 -7.26
C SER A 108 5.76 9.17 -7.32
N LYS A 109 4.67 9.46 -8.05
CA LYS A 109 4.09 10.80 -8.15
C LYS A 109 3.65 11.32 -6.77
N THR A 110 2.98 10.50 -5.96
CA THR A 110 2.60 10.82 -4.58
C THR A 110 3.82 11.22 -3.73
N LEU A 111 4.92 10.46 -3.81
CA LEU A 111 6.16 10.82 -3.09
C LEU A 111 6.69 12.19 -3.53
N GLU A 112 6.74 12.44 -4.83
CA GLU A 112 7.26 13.69 -5.39
C GLU A 112 6.38 14.89 -5.03
N THR A 113 5.07 14.78 -5.23
CA THR A 113 4.16 15.92 -5.15
C THR A 113 3.60 16.17 -3.75
N LEU A 114 3.54 15.14 -2.89
CA LEU A 114 3.07 15.30 -1.50
C LEU A 114 4.19 15.27 -0.47
N TYR A 115 5.30 14.56 -0.71
CA TYR A 115 6.31 14.29 0.33
C TYR A 115 7.73 14.77 0.02
N SER A 116 7.95 15.49 -1.09
CA SER A 116 9.25 16.10 -1.37
C SER A 116 9.50 17.37 -0.56
N CYS A 117 10.76 17.81 -0.47
CA CYS A 117 11.07 19.12 0.12
C CYS A 117 10.35 20.28 -0.59
N SER A 118 10.07 20.15 -1.89
CA SER A 118 9.35 21.18 -2.64
C SER A 118 7.86 21.24 -2.27
N SER A 119 7.22 20.09 -2.01
CA SER A 119 5.81 20.03 -1.63
C SER A 119 5.52 20.63 -0.26
N LEU A 120 6.53 20.73 0.62
CA LEU A 120 6.39 21.35 1.94
C LEU A 120 6.13 22.87 1.87
N ARG A 121 6.33 23.48 0.70
CA ARG A 121 6.14 24.91 0.47
C ARG A 121 4.79 25.24 -0.17
N MET A 122 3.96 24.23 -0.45
CA MET A 122 2.64 24.40 -1.05
C MET A 122 1.69 25.06 -0.05
N SER A 123 0.84 25.95 -0.54
CA SER A 123 -0.32 26.42 0.21
C SER A 123 -1.33 25.30 0.45
N ASP A 124 -2.19 25.44 1.46
CA ASP A 124 -3.28 24.49 1.73
C ASP A 124 -4.17 24.23 0.50
N ALA A 125 -4.42 25.28 -0.31
CA ALA A 125 -5.23 25.16 -1.51
C ALA A 125 -4.53 24.32 -2.59
N GLU A 126 -3.23 24.55 -2.81
CA GLU A 126 -2.43 23.75 -3.74
C GLU A 126 -2.32 22.30 -3.27
N LEU A 127 -2.10 22.09 -1.96
CA LEU A 127 -2.06 20.76 -1.36
C LEU A 127 -3.36 20.00 -1.58
N LEU A 128 -4.51 20.60 -1.25
CA LEU A 128 -5.82 19.98 -1.45
C LEU A 128 -6.13 19.75 -2.93
N LYS A 129 -5.62 20.59 -3.84
CA LYS A 129 -5.72 20.35 -5.28
C LYS A 129 -4.92 19.12 -5.68
N THR A 130 -3.66 19.01 -5.27
CA THR A 130 -2.81 17.85 -5.58
C THR A 130 -3.36 16.56 -4.98
N ILE A 131 -3.95 16.60 -3.78
CA ILE A 131 -4.64 15.44 -3.20
C ILE A 131 -5.78 14.97 -4.12
N ARG A 132 -6.61 15.88 -4.65
CA ARG A 132 -7.70 15.52 -5.56
C ARG A 132 -7.20 14.96 -6.89
N GLU A 133 -6.16 15.56 -7.47
CA GLU A 133 -5.57 15.06 -8.72
C GLU A 133 -5.04 13.62 -8.56
N LEU A 134 -4.37 13.34 -7.44
CA LEU A 134 -3.88 11.99 -7.12
C LEU A 134 -5.02 11.00 -6.80
N ASP A 135 -6.09 11.45 -6.13
CA ASP A 135 -7.28 10.64 -5.88
C ASP A 135 -7.98 10.25 -7.18
N GLU A 136 -8.13 11.19 -8.12
CA GLU A 136 -8.66 10.93 -9.47
C GLU A 136 -7.81 9.92 -10.25
N GLU A 137 -6.48 10.04 -10.22
CA GLU A 137 -5.57 9.08 -10.84
C GLU A 137 -5.67 7.68 -10.20
N LEU A 138 -5.76 7.62 -8.87
CA LEU A 138 -5.92 6.36 -8.13
C LEU A 138 -7.27 5.69 -8.42
N GLU A 139 -8.34 6.47 -8.53
CA GLU A 139 -9.67 6.00 -8.89
C GLU A 139 -9.72 5.53 -10.36
N GLY A 140 -9.07 6.24 -11.27
CA GLY A 140 -8.89 5.81 -12.65
C GLY A 140 -8.13 4.49 -12.75
N TRP A 141 -7.09 4.31 -11.92
CA TRP A 141 -6.42 3.03 -11.81
C TRP A 141 -7.35 1.93 -11.28
N ARG A 142 -8.06 2.18 -10.18
CA ARG A 142 -8.96 1.22 -9.52
C ARG A 142 -10.05 0.71 -10.47
N THR A 143 -10.69 1.62 -11.21
CA THR A 143 -11.75 1.29 -12.17
C THR A 143 -11.25 0.56 -13.42
N SER A 144 -9.94 0.66 -13.72
CA SER A 144 -9.32 -0.12 -14.79
C SER A 144 -9.05 -1.59 -14.41
N ILE A 145 -9.10 -1.93 -13.12
CA ILE A 145 -8.86 -3.30 -12.64
C ILE A 145 -10.13 -4.13 -12.89
N PRO A 146 -10.02 -5.37 -13.41
CA PRO A 146 -11.17 -6.25 -13.56
C PRO A 146 -11.91 -6.44 -12.24
N GLU A 147 -13.24 -6.44 -12.27
CA GLU A 147 -14.11 -6.45 -11.08
C GLU A 147 -13.72 -7.50 -10.03
N ALA A 148 -13.34 -8.70 -10.47
CA ALA A 148 -12.92 -9.79 -9.59
C ALA A 148 -11.64 -9.51 -8.76
N PHE A 149 -10.84 -8.53 -9.15
CA PHE A 149 -9.61 -8.11 -8.48
C PHE A 149 -9.64 -6.66 -7.99
N SER A 150 -10.67 -5.89 -8.35
CA SER A 150 -10.75 -4.47 -8.07
C SER A 150 -10.93 -4.22 -6.57
N PRO A 151 -10.10 -3.37 -5.95
CA PRO A 151 -10.36 -2.86 -4.61
C PRO A 151 -11.69 -2.12 -4.53
N SER A 152 -12.34 -2.23 -3.36
CA SER A 152 -13.53 -1.45 -3.00
C SER A 152 -13.13 -0.19 -2.25
N LEU A 153 -13.90 0.89 -2.37
CA LEU A 153 -13.62 2.16 -1.67
C LEU A 153 -13.64 2.01 -0.14
N SER A 154 -14.58 1.21 0.38
CA SER A 154 -14.78 0.94 1.80
C SER A 154 -15.13 -0.54 1.98
N ILE A 155 -14.50 -1.20 2.96
CA ILE A 155 -14.71 -2.62 3.23
C ILE A 155 -15.47 -2.75 4.55
N ARG A 156 -16.78 -2.96 4.46
CA ARG A 156 -17.67 -2.92 5.63
C ARG A 156 -17.99 -4.30 6.22
N LYS A 157 -18.14 -5.36 5.42
CA LYS A 157 -18.37 -6.77 5.86
C LYS A 157 -17.96 -7.78 4.77
N ASP A 158 -17.69 -9.01 5.23
CA ASP A 158 -17.47 -10.29 4.52
C ASP A 158 -16.81 -10.19 3.14
N VAL A 159 -15.48 -10.19 3.14
CA VAL A 159 -14.69 -10.40 1.93
C VAL A 159 -14.99 -11.80 1.39
N LYS A 160 -15.75 -11.89 0.30
CA LYS A 160 -16.05 -13.15 -0.38
C LYS A 160 -14.83 -13.59 -1.17
N LEU A 161 -14.03 -14.45 -0.56
CA LEU A 161 -12.87 -15.03 -1.22
C LEU A 161 -13.25 -16.34 -1.90
N ALA A 162 -12.90 -16.48 -3.18
CA ALA A 162 -13.02 -17.74 -3.88
C ALA A 162 -12.24 -18.83 -3.12
N GLN A 163 -12.87 -19.98 -2.85
CA GLN A 163 -12.26 -21.08 -2.10
C GLN A 163 -11.19 -21.80 -2.94
N ASP A 164 -11.39 -21.88 -4.26
CA ASP A 164 -10.50 -22.59 -5.19
C ASP A 164 -9.46 -21.69 -5.88
N ALA A 165 -9.27 -20.46 -5.39
CA ALA A 165 -8.29 -19.54 -5.98
C ALA A 165 -6.85 -20.03 -5.76
N SER A 166 -6.05 -20.00 -6.82
CA SER A 166 -4.62 -20.31 -6.72
C SER A 166 -3.90 -19.34 -5.78
N ILE A 167 -2.79 -19.77 -5.17
CA ILE A 167 -1.96 -18.93 -4.30
C ILE A 167 -1.58 -17.61 -5.01
N SER A 168 -1.24 -17.66 -6.30
CA SER A 168 -0.87 -16.47 -7.07
C SER A 168 -2.02 -15.49 -7.25
N GLN A 169 -3.25 -15.97 -7.47
CA GLN A 169 -4.43 -15.10 -7.55
C GLN A 169 -4.78 -14.49 -6.19
N ASN A 170 -4.72 -15.29 -5.12
CA ASN A 170 -4.91 -14.78 -3.76
C ASN A 170 -3.89 -13.67 -3.45
N MET A 171 -2.61 -13.91 -3.75
CA MET A 171 -1.56 -12.91 -3.53
C MET A 171 -1.77 -11.66 -4.38
N LEU A 172 -2.15 -11.80 -5.65
CA LEU A 172 -2.46 -10.64 -6.50
C LEU A 172 -3.61 -9.81 -5.91
N LEU A 173 -4.72 -10.45 -5.53
CA LEU A 173 -5.85 -9.78 -4.89
C LEU A 173 -5.43 -9.05 -3.61
N ILE A 174 -4.69 -9.74 -2.73
CA ILE A 174 -4.25 -9.16 -1.45
C ILE A 174 -3.33 -7.95 -1.70
N VAL A 175 -2.32 -8.07 -2.58
CA VAL A 175 -1.43 -6.97 -2.94
C VAL A 175 -2.21 -5.75 -3.44
N LEU A 176 -3.15 -5.94 -4.38
CA LEU A 176 -3.91 -4.84 -4.98
C LEU A 176 -4.74 -4.07 -3.94
N HIS A 177 -5.44 -4.79 -3.05
CA HIS A 177 -6.20 -4.16 -1.98
C HIS A 177 -5.31 -3.46 -0.95
N MET A 178 -4.20 -4.10 -0.56
CA MET A 178 -3.27 -3.50 0.41
C MET A 178 -2.62 -2.24 -0.13
N ASP A 179 -2.13 -2.27 -1.36
CA ASP A 179 -1.51 -1.11 -2.00
C ASP A 179 -2.52 0.02 -2.24
N TYR A 180 -3.74 -0.30 -2.67
CA TYR A 180 -4.79 0.69 -2.87
C TYR A 180 -5.14 1.44 -1.59
N HIS A 181 -5.52 0.71 -0.53
CA HIS A 181 -5.93 1.35 0.72
C HIS A 181 -4.76 2.07 1.40
N TYR A 182 -3.54 1.52 1.31
CA TYR A 182 -2.36 2.21 1.83
C TYR A 182 -2.07 3.52 1.07
N LEU A 183 -2.15 3.50 -0.26
CA LEU A 183 -1.89 4.69 -1.05
C LEU A 183 -2.98 5.75 -0.87
N LEU A 184 -4.24 5.33 -0.80
CA LEU A 184 -5.38 6.21 -0.48
C LEU A 184 -5.18 6.86 0.89
N ASN A 185 -4.83 6.07 1.91
CA ASN A 185 -4.49 6.59 3.23
C ASN A 185 -3.34 7.61 3.15
N THR A 186 -2.26 7.27 2.45
CA THR A 186 -1.08 8.12 2.33
C THR A 186 -1.40 9.45 1.64
N ILE A 187 -2.13 9.43 0.51
CA ILE A 187 -2.54 10.64 -0.21
C ILE A 187 -3.34 11.56 0.72
N HIS A 188 -4.36 11.03 1.39
CA HIS A 188 -5.25 11.85 2.20
C HIS A 188 -4.66 12.26 3.56
N CYS A 189 -3.78 11.46 4.17
CA CYS A 189 -3.04 11.85 5.38
C CYS A 189 -2.22 13.13 5.17
N ALA A 190 -1.80 13.43 3.93
CA ALA A 190 -1.06 14.65 3.64
C ALA A 190 -1.84 15.93 3.97
N SER A 191 -3.19 15.87 4.03
CA SER A 191 -4.04 16.99 4.44
C SER A 191 -3.82 17.42 5.90
N GLY A 192 -3.25 16.53 6.73
CA GLY A 192 -2.85 16.86 8.11
C GLY A 192 -1.87 18.03 8.17
N ARG A 193 -1.13 18.35 7.10
CA ARG A 193 -0.27 19.54 7.06
C ARG A 193 -1.05 20.86 7.14
N CYS A 194 -2.33 20.86 6.76
CA CYS A 194 -3.20 22.01 6.90
C CYS A 194 -3.58 22.29 8.38
N THR A 195 -3.27 21.41 9.33
CA THR A 195 -3.66 21.55 10.75
C THR A 195 -2.58 22.15 11.64
N TYR A 196 -1.31 22.13 11.21
CA TYR A 196 -0.14 22.55 12.02
C TYR A 196 0.38 23.97 11.70
N GLY A 197 -0.35 24.76 10.90
CA GLY A 197 -0.03 26.16 10.61
C GLY A 197 -0.37 27.12 11.76
N ASP A 198 0.00 28.39 11.61
CA ASP A 198 -0.30 29.53 12.50
C ASP A 198 -1.80 29.89 12.50
N ARG A 199 -2.66 28.88 12.75
CA ARG A 199 -4.11 29.00 12.77
C ARG A 199 -4.61 29.25 14.19
N ASP A 200 -5.60 30.12 14.27
CA ASP A 200 -6.42 30.28 15.47
C ASP A 200 -7.03 28.91 15.83
N PRO A 201 -6.81 28.39 17.05
CA PRO A 201 -7.41 27.14 17.53
C PRO A 201 -8.94 27.06 17.36
N ASN A 202 -9.61 28.20 17.21
CA ASN A 202 -11.06 28.30 17.04
C ASN A 202 -11.54 28.23 15.58
N GLN A 203 -10.63 28.21 14.59
CA GLN A 203 -11.03 28.14 13.19
C GLN A 203 -11.37 26.70 12.79
N ALA A 204 -12.64 26.46 12.47
CA ALA A 204 -13.10 25.16 11.98
C ALA A 204 -12.31 24.72 10.73
N PHE A 205 -11.98 23.43 10.66
CA PHE A 205 -11.32 22.86 9.49
C PHE A 205 -12.13 23.11 8.22
N SER A 206 -11.42 23.41 7.12
CA SER A 206 -12.04 23.39 5.81
C SER A 206 -12.65 22.01 5.55
N PHE A 207 -13.86 21.99 4.98
CA PHE A 207 -14.58 20.76 4.62
C PHE A 207 -13.70 19.76 3.86
N GLY A 208 -12.81 20.23 2.97
CA GLY A 208 -11.90 19.37 2.22
C GLY A 208 -10.83 18.67 3.07
N VAL A 209 -10.37 19.31 4.15
CA VAL A 209 -9.39 18.72 5.08
C VAL A 209 -10.08 17.64 5.91
N GLN A 210 -11.26 17.94 6.45
CA GLN A 210 -12.05 16.99 7.24
C GLN A 210 -12.43 15.75 6.41
N SER A 211 -12.93 15.96 5.18
CA SER A 211 -13.27 14.87 4.26
C SER A 211 -12.05 14.01 3.93
N SER A 212 -10.87 14.60 3.69
CA SER A 212 -9.64 13.83 3.45
C SER A 212 -9.28 12.97 4.66
N PHE A 213 -9.35 13.54 5.86
CA PHE A 213 -9.06 12.80 7.08
C PHE A 213 -10.01 11.60 7.27
N GLU A 214 -11.30 11.77 7.03
CA GLU A 214 -12.29 10.68 7.07
C GLU A 214 -11.96 9.56 6.05
N ILE A 215 -11.52 9.92 4.84
CA ILE A 215 -11.11 8.95 3.82
C ILE A 215 -9.86 8.18 4.27
N SER A 216 -8.86 8.86 4.83
CA SER A 216 -7.64 8.23 5.37
C SER A 216 -7.95 7.22 6.48
N VAL A 217 -8.82 7.60 7.42
CA VAL A 217 -9.26 6.71 8.50
C VAL A 217 -10.06 5.53 7.94
N GLU A 218 -10.96 5.75 6.99
CA GLU A 218 -11.74 4.68 6.36
C GLU A 218 -10.87 3.70 5.54
N ALA A 219 -9.84 4.20 4.86
CA ALA A 219 -8.87 3.38 4.17
C ALA A 219 -8.13 2.47 5.17
N SER A 220 -7.74 3.01 6.33
CA SER A 220 -7.09 2.25 7.40
C SER A 220 -8.00 1.19 8.03
N ARG A 221 -9.29 1.50 8.24
CA ARG A 221 -10.29 0.48 8.65
C ARG A 221 -10.36 -0.64 7.62
N SER A 222 -10.46 -0.27 6.34
CA SER A 222 -10.58 -1.22 5.23
C SER A 222 -9.36 -2.15 5.14
N THR A 223 -8.14 -1.63 5.37
CA THR A 223 -6.92 -2.45 5.48
C THR A 223 -7.04 -3.52 6.56
N LEU A 224 -7.43 -3.15 7.78
CA LEU A 224 -7.54 -4.10 8.90
C LEU A 224 -8.66 -5.11 8.70
N ILE A 225 -9.83 -4.65 8.23
CA ILE A 225 -10.98 -5.52 7.95
C ILE A 225 -10.64 -6.53 6.86
N PHE A 226 -10.03 -6.10 5.76
CA PHE A 226 -9.64 -7.00 4.68
C PHE A 226 -8.60 -8.03 5.14
N LEU A 227 -7.55 -7.59 5.84
CA LEU A 227 -6.54 -8.49 6.39
C LEU A 227 -7.11 -9.48 7.39
N SER A 228 -8.11 -9.09 8.19
CA SER A 228 -8.76 -10.02 9.11
C SER A 228 -9.40 -11.22 8.40
N ALA A 229 -9.82 -11.05 7.14
CA ALA A 229 -10.38 -12.10 6.31
C ALA A 229 -9.34 -12.85 5.46
N THR A 230 -8.20 -12.22 5.13
CA THR A 230 -7.24 -12.73 4.13
C THR A 230 -5.87 -13.09 4.69
N ALA A 231 -5.54 -12.71 5.92
CA ALA A 231 -4.18 -12.83 6.48
C ALA A 231 -3.63 -14.26 6.42
N SER A 232 -4.46 -15.27 6.70
CA SER A 232 -4.08 -16.69 6.61
C SER A 232 -3.75 -17.18 5.20
N ARG A 233 -4.12 -16.40 4.17
CA ARG A 233 -3.84 -16.70 2.75
C ARG A 233 -2.58 -16.01 2.23
N VAL A 234 -1.90 -15.20 3.05
CA VAL A 234 -0.63 -14.57 2.69
C VAL A 234 0.45 -15.66 2.54
N ALA A 235 1.24 -15.59 1.47
CA ALA A 235 2.38 -16.48 1.29
C ALA A 235 3.41 -16.27 2.40
N GLY A 236 3.91 -17.35 3.00
CA GLY A 236 4.80 -17.26 4.16
C GLY A 236 6.12 -16.53 3.92
N GLU A 237 6.59 -16.49 2.67
CA GLU A 237 7.74 -15.70 2.22
C GLU A 237 7.49 -14.20 2.22
N ALA A 238 6.22 -13.79 2.08
CA ALA A 238 5.82 -12.39 1.94
C ALA A 238 5.49 -11.72 3.27
N PHE A 239 5.49 -12.46 4.38
CA PHE A 239 5.12 -11.96 5.72
C PHE A 239 5.73 -10.59 6.06
N TRP A 240 7.05 -10.45 5.93
CA TRP A 240 7.77 -9.21 6.26
C TRP A 240 7.40 -8.02 5.38
N PHE A 241 6.93 -8.29 4.16
CA PHE A 241 6.42 -7.24 3.29
C PHE A 241 5.00 -6.81 3.70
N PHE A 242 4.18 -7.74 4.20
CA PHE A 242 2.77 -7.49 4.53
C PHE A 242 2.54 -6.97 5.95
N ILE A 243 3.41 -7.28 6.90
CA ILE A 243 3.26 -6.86 8.29
C ILE A 243 3.23 -5.33 8.47
N PHE A 244 3.80 -4.60 7.51
CA PHE A 244 3.76 -3.16 7.49
C PHE A 244 2.33 -2.59 7.39
N TYR A 245 1.46 -3.18 6.56
CA TYR A 245 0.12 -2.64 6.32
C TYR A 245 -0.77 -2.55 7.58
N PRO A 246 -0.93 -3.60 8.40
CA PRO A 246 -1.73 -3.49 9.61
C PRO A 246 -1.09 -2.54 10.64
N LEU A 247 0.25 -2.44 10.70
CA LEU A 247 0.95 -1.48 11.57
C LEU A 247 0.70 -0.02 11.13
N SER A 248 0.74 0.27 9.84
CA SER A 248 0.43 1.61 9.33
C SER A 248 -1.04 1.99 9.58
N ALA A 249 -1.96 1.06 9.32
CA ALA A 249 -3.39 1.28 9.53
C ALA A 249 -3.74 1.49 11.01
N LEU A 250 -3.19 0.67 11.93
CA LEU A 250 -3.47 0.82 13.36
C LEU A 250 -2.95 2.15 13.91
N MET A 251 -1.81 2.65 13.42
CA MET A 251 -1.29 3.95 13.85
C MET A 251 -2.21 5.09 13.42
N THR A 252 -2.74 5.02 12.19
CA THR A 252 -3.72 5.99 11.69
C THR A 252 -4.99 6.00 12.54
N LEU A 253 -5.55 4.82 12.84
CA LEU A 253 -6.73 4.70 13.71
C LEU A 253 -6.45 5.20 15.13
N PHE A 254 -5.29 4.87 15.71
CA PHE A 254 -4.89 5.31 17.03
C PHE A 254 -4.88 6.84 17.15
N PHE A 255 -4.17 7.52 16.25
CA PHE A 255 -4.11 8.98 16.28
C PHE A 255 -5.48 9.62 16.04
N ASN A 256 -6.32 9.03 15.18
CA ASN A 256 -7.68 9.49 15.00
C ASN A 256 -8.52 9.39 16.28
N ILE A 257 -8.44 8.27 17.01
CA ILE A 257 -9.15 8.10 18.29
C ILE A 257 -8.69 9.14 19.31
N LEU A 258 -7.38 9.43 19.37
CA LEU A 258 -6.86 10.46 20.28
C LEU A 258 -7.34 11.87 19.92
N GLN A 259 -7.45 12.18 18.62
CA GLN A 259 -7.92 13.49 18.16
C GLN A 259 -9.43 13.64 18.32
N ASN A 260 -10.21 12.58 18.07
CA ASN A 260 -11.67 12.59 18.05
C ASN A 260 -12.27 11.45 18.90
N PRO A 261 -12.05 11.43 20.23
CA PRO A 261 -12.47 10.33 21.09
C PRO A 261 -14.00 10.15 21.16
N GLY A 262 -14.77 11.20 20.89
CA GLY A 262 -16.24 11.18 20.83
C GLY A 262 -16.83 10.73 19.49
N HIS A 263 -15.99 10.41 18.49
CA HIS A 263 -16.49 10.02 17.18
C HIS A 263 -17.34 8.74 17.27
N SER A 264 -18.42 8.65 16.50
CA SER A 264 -19.39 7.53 16.55
C SER A 264 -18.75 6.16 16.30
N LEU A 265 -17.63 6.12 15.57
CA LEU A 265 -16.85 4.93 15.27
C LEU A 265 -15.63 4.71 16.18
N ALA A 266 -15.35 5.57 17.17
CA ALA A 266 -14.14 5.47 17.99
C ALA A 266 -14.02 4.10 18.71
N ILE A 267 -15.13 3.58 19.25
CA ILE A 267 -15.17 2.25 19.87
C ILE A 267 -14.94 1.14 18.84
N HIS A 268 -15.49 1.28 17.62
CA HIS A 268 -15.26 0.32 16.54
C HIS A 268 -13.78 0.30 16.12
N ASP A 269 -13.16 1.46 15.99
CA ASP A 269 -11.76 1.62 15.61
C ASP A 269 -10.81 1.05 16.67
N MET A 270 -11.12 1.28 17.95
CA MET A 270 -10.41 0.67 19.07
C MET A 270 -10.49 -0.86 19.03
N ASN A 271 -11.66 -1.42 18.68
CA ASN A 271 -11.84 -2.87 18.55
C ASN A 271 -11.11 -3.47 17.33
N LEU A 272 -10.94 -2.71 16.24
CA LEU A 272 -10.10 -3.13 15.11
C LEU A 272 -8.62 -3.09 15.50
N LEU A 273 -8.19 -2.01 16.17
CA LEU A 273 -6.83 -1.83 16.65
C LEU A 273 -6.42 -2.98 17.59
N SER A 274 -7.27 -3.35 18.55
CA SER A 274 -6.96 -4.43 19.50
C SER A 274 -6.84 -5.82 18.84
N LYS A 275 -7.43 -6.01 17.65
CA LYS A 275 -7.31 -7.24 16.85
C LYS A 275 -6.07 -7.26 15.96
N ALA A 276 -5.34 -6.16 15.81
CA ALA A 276 -4.19 -6.09 14.89
C ALA A 276 -3.13 -7.17 15.15
N SER A 277 -2.81 -7.44 16.43
CA SER A 277 -1.91 -8.54 16.83
C SER A 277 -2.39 -9.90 16.36
N GLN A 278 -3.70 -10.19 16.48
CA GLN A 278 -4.27 -11.45 16.02
C GLN A 278 -4.18 -11.57 14.49
N ILE A 279 -4.46 -10.48 13.76
CA ILE A 279 -4.33 -10.42 12.31
C ILE A 279 -2.89 -10.75 11.91
N ILE A 280 -1.90 -10.08 12.50
CA ILE A 280 -0.47 -10.31 12.21
C ILE A 280 -0.08 -11.76 12.49
N ARG A 281 -0.47 -12.31 13.63
CA ARG A 281 -0.16 -13.70 14.00
C ARG A 281 -0.85 -14.75 13.13
N SER A 282 -1.97 -14.39 12.49
CA SER A 282 -2.66 -15.29 11.55
C SER A 282 -1.96 -15.38 10.19
N MET A 283 -1.03 -14.48 9.87
CA MET A 283 -0.24 -14.56 8.64
C MET A 283 0.81 -15.67 8.74
N PRO A 284 0.93 -16.55 7.74
CA PRO A 284 1.98 -17.57 7.71
C PRO A 284 3.37 -16.94 7.73
N ILE A 285 4.31 -17.57 8.45
CA ILE A 285 5.72 -17.17 8.49
C ILE A 285 6.56 -18.38 8.12
N ARG A 286 7.33 -18.30 7.04
CA ARG A 286 8.10 -19.45 6.53
C ARG A 286 9.18 -19.94 7.49
N ARG A 287 9.80 -19.03 8.24
CA ARG A 287 10.85 -19.33 9.22
C ARG A 287 10.70 -18.36 10.39
N VAL A 288 10.65 -18.91 11.60
CA VAL A 288 10.60 -18.12 12.83
C VAL A 288 11.89 -18.41 13.58
N THR A 289 12.76 -17.40 13.74
CA THR A 289 13.90 -17.48 14.66
C THR A 289 13.54 -16.79 15.98
N SER A 290 14.46 -16.81 16.94
CA SER A 290 14.31 -16.11 18.22
C SER A 290 14.10 -14.60 18.02
N TYR A 291 14.77 -13.99 17.04
CA TYR A 291 14.64 -12.57 16.73
C TYR A 291 13.22 -12.22 16.25
N GLU A 292 12.66 -13.00 15.31
CA GLU A 292 11.29 -12.78 14.84
C GLU A 292 10.27 -12.98 15.97
N THR A 293 10.51 -13.93 16.87
CA THR A 293 9.64 -14.18 18.03
C THR A 293 9.63 -12.99 18.99
N GLU A 294 10.81 -12.44 19.29
CA GLU A 294 10.94 -11.24 20.13
C GLU A 294 10.27 -10.03 19.47
N TYR A 295 10.50 -9.83 18.17
CA TYR A 295 9.87 -8.76 17.41
C TYR A 295 8.33 -8.84 17.44
N LEU A 296 7.76 -10.04 17.24
CA LEU A 296 6.32 -10.29 17.37
C LEU A 296 5.83 -9.96 18.78
N GLY A 297 6.54 -10.42 19.81
CA GLY A 297 6.19 -10.11 21.20
C GLY A 297 6.23 -8.62 21.53
N ASN A 298 7.16 -7.85 20.94
CA ASN A 298 7.20 -6.41 21.10
C ASN A 298 6.05 -5.70 20.38
N MET A 299 5.64 -6.18 19.21
CA MET A 299 4.43 -5.68 18.54
C MET A 299 3.17 -5.95 19.36
N ASP A 300 3.06 -7.10 20.03
CA ASP A 300 1.90 -7.37 20.88
C ASP A 300 1.81 -6.40 22.05
N LYS A 301 2.95 -6.08 22.67
CA LYS A 301 3.02 -5.04 23.72
C LYS A 301 2.61 -3.68 23.19
N LEU A 302 3.08 -3.31 21.99
CA LEU A 302 2.71 -2.04 21.35
C LEU A 302 1.20 -1.98 21.10
N VAL A 303 0.61 -2.99 20.48
CA VAL A 303 -0.84 -3.04 20.19
C VAL A 303 -1.66 -2.97 21.48
N ALA A 304 -1.24 -3.68 22.53
CA ALA A 304 -1.90 -3.63 23.84
C ALA A 304 -1.86 -2.23 24.45
N GLU A 305 -0.71 -1.55 24.39
CA GLU A 305 -0.56 -0.21 24.95
C GLU A 305 -1.36 0.84 24.16
N LEU A 306 -1.34 0.77 22.83
CA LEU A 306 -2.17 1.65 21.99
C LEU A 306 -3.67 1.43 22.24
N SER A 307 -4.09 0.18 22.44
CA SER A 307 -5.48 -0.16 22.81
C SER A 307 -5.85 0.46 24.16
N ARG A 308 -4.98 0.34 25.16
CA ARG A 308 -5.18 0.91 26.50
C ARG A 308 -5.32 2.43 26.45
N LEU A 309 -4.42 3.11 25.74
CA LEU A 309 -4.45 4.57 25.60
C LEU A 309 -5.70 5.04 24.83
N SER A 310 -6.11 4.31 23.79
CA SER A 310 -7.34 4.58 23.05
C SER A 310 -8.58 4.49 23.95
N HIS A 311 -8.64 3.45 24.78
CA HIS A 311 -9.71 3.26 25.75
C HIS A 311 -9.78 4.41 26.76
N CYS A 312 -8.64 4.77 27.36
CA CYS A 312 -8.59 5.90 28.30
C CYS A 312 -9.03 7.23 27.67
N ALA A 313 -8.67 7.49 26.41
CA ALA A 313 -9.10 8.70 25.72
C ALA A 313 -10.63 8.76 25.53
N ILE A 314 -11.24 7.64 25.13
CA ILE A 314 -12.70 7.52 24.98
C ILE A 314 -13.39 7.66 26.34
N GLU A 315 -12.94 6.94 27.37
CA GLU A 315 -13.54 7.01 28.71
C GLU A 315 -13.49 8.42 29.30
N ARG A 316 -12.34 9.10 29.16
CA ARG A 316 -12.19 10.48 29.62
C ARG A 316 -13.18 11.41 28.92
N HIS A 317 -13.33 11.28 27.60
CA HIS A 317 -14.28 12.09 26.85
C HIS A 317 -15.73 11.83 27.30
N LEU A 318 -16.10 10.57 27.57
CA LEU A 318 -17.43 10.23 28.09
C LEU A 318 -17.67 10.79 29.49
N ALA A 319 -16.66 10.74 30.37
CA ALA A 319 -16.74 11.27 31.73
C ALA A 319 -16.92 12.80 31.74
N GLU A 320 -16.26 13.52 30.83
CA GLU A 320 -16.34 14.98 30.71
C GLU A 320 -17.68 15.46 30.09
N ASN A 321 -18.41 14.59 29.38
CA ASN A 321 -19.65 14.93 28.66
C ASN A 321 -20.92 14.26 29.25
N LEU A 322 -20.83 13.64 30.42
CA LEU A 322 -22.01 13.17 31.16
C LEU A 322 -22.78 14.38 31.73
N PRO A 323 -24.07 14.55 31.42
CA PRO A 323 -24.87 15.59 32.05
C PRO A 323 -24.98 15.32 33.56
N CYS A 324 -24.71 16.34 34.38
CA CYS A 324 -24.94 16.33 35.83
C CYS A 324 -26.40 16.04 36.20
#